data_AF-A0A5D2Y9E5-F1
#
_entry.id   AF-A0A5D2Y9E5-F1
#
_cell.length_a   1.000
_cell.length_b   1.000
_cell.length_c   1.000
_cell.angle_alpha   90.00
_cell.angle_beta   90.00
_cell.angle_gamma   90.00
#
_symmetry.space_group_name_H-M   'P 1'
#
loop_
_entity.id
_entity.type
_entity.pdbx_description
1 polymer ?
#
loop_
_entity_poly.entity_id
_entity_poly.type
_entity_poly.pdbx_seq_one_letter_code
_entity_poly.pdbx_strand_id
1 'polypeptide(L)'
;MFVGNFIGIIFARSLHYQFYSWYFYSLPHLLWITPFPTLHRVLIFVGIELCWIVFPSNLYSSLLLLCLHLLILCGLWYSMATLVMYYSSNEILSV
;
A
#
# COMPACT_ATOMS: atom_id res chain seq x y z
N MET A 1 11.66 -4.74 -4.72
CA MET A 1 10.88 -4.86 -5.98
C MET A 1 9.40 -4.51 -5.78
N PHE A 2 8.68 -5.14 -4.84
CA PHE A 2 7.23 -4.93 -4.68
C PHE A 2 6.80 -3.49 -4.35
N VAL A 3 7.48 -2.80 -3.42
CA VAL A 3 7.17 -1.40 -3.08
C VAL A 3 7.42 -0.46 -4.27
N GLY A 4 8.48 -0.70 -5.06
CA GLY A 4 8.77 0.08 -6.27
C GLY A 4 7.69 -0.09 -7.35
N ASN A 5 7.24 -1.33 -7.59
CA ASN A 5 6.13 -1.61 -8.49
C ASN A 5 4.85 -0.90 -8.03
N PHE A 6 4.57 -0.95 -6.72
CA PHE A 6 3.42 -0.28 -6.13
C PHE A 6 3.47 1.24 -6.33
N ILE A 7 4.62 1.89 -6.09
CA ILE A 7 4.81 3.32 -6.35
C ILE A 7 4.54 3.63 -7.83
N GLY A 8 5.05 2.82 -8.76
CA GLY A 8 4.79 3.00 -10.20
C GLY A 8 3.30 2.98 -10.56
N ILE A 9 2.51 2.14 -9.88
CA ILE A 9 1.05 2.05 -10.08
C ILE A 9 0.34 3.31 -9.58
N ILE A 10 0.77 3.89 -8.45
CA ILE A 10 0.20 5.14 -7.91
C ILE A 10 0.36 6.31 -8.88
N PHE A 11 1.50 6.40 -9.55
CA PHE A 11 1.81 7.50 -10.47
C PHE A 11 1.40 7.22 -11.93
N ALA A 12 0.79 6.08 -12.22
CA ALA A 12 0.30 5.77 -13.56
C ALA A 12 -0.86 6.70 -13.94
N ARG A 13 -0.78 7.31 -15.13
CA ARG A 13 -1.83 8.22 -15.65
C ARG A 13 -3.21 7.57 -15.76
N SER A 14 -3.24 6.26 -16.06
CA SER A 14 -4.47 5.49 -16.21
C SER A 14 -4.28 4.07 -15.68
N LEU A 15 -5.26 3.59 -14.92
CA LEU A 15 -5.26 2.28 -14.29
C LEU A 15 -6.16 1.31 -15.06
N HIS A 16 -5.54 0.49 -15.90
CA HIS A 16 -6.19 -0.69 -16.50
C HIS A 16 -6.12 -1.90 -15.56
N TYR A 17 -7.05 -2.85 -15.70
CA TYR A 17 -7.05 -4.12 -14.96
C TYR A 17 -5.73 -4.92 -15.08
N GLN A 18 -4.95 -4.68 -16.12
CA GLN A 18 -3.60 -5.23 -16.23
C GLN A 18 -2.66 -4.74 -15.11
N PHE A 19 -2.74 -3.48 -14.70
CA PHE A 19 -1.96 -3.00 -13.57
C PHE A 19 -2.41 -3.65 -12.26
N TYR A 20 -3.70 -3.99 -12.14
CA TYR A 20 -4.23 -4.65 -10.95
C TYR A 20 -3.60 -6.03 -10.72
N SER A 21 -3.49 -6.86 -11.75
CA SER A 21 -2.87 -8.19 -11.61
C SER A 21 -1.38 -8.13 -11.18
N TRP A 22 -0.69 -7.02 -11.45
CA TRP A 22 0.73 -6.85 -11.08
C TRP A 22 0.97 -6.69 -9.59
N TYR A 23 0.02 -6.10 -8.86
CA TYR A 23 0.17 -5.88 -7.41
C TYR A 23 -0.85 -6.63 -6.57
N PHE A 24 -1.89 -7.23 -7.16
CA PHE A 24 -2.88 -8.02 -6.43
C PHE A 24 -2.26 -9.04 -5.48
N TYR A 25 -1.32 -9.86 -5.96
CA TYR A 25 -0.66 -10.87 -5.13
C TYR A 25 0.31 -10.29 -4.10
N SER A 26 0.84 -9.09 -4.35
CA SER A 26 1.74 -8.42 -3.39
C SER A 26 1.00 -7.54 -2.39
N LEU A 27 -0.26 -7.19 -2.62
CA LEU A 27 -1.07 -6.33 -1.75
C LEU A 27 -1.16 -6.83 -0.30
N PRO A 28 -1.52 -8.11 -0.04
CA PRO A 28 -1.57 -8.61 1.33
C PRO A 28 -0.20 -8.50 2.02
N HIS A 29 0.87 -8.80 1.30
CA HIS A 29 2.23 -8.65 1.82
C HIS A 29 2.57 -7.20 2.15
N LEU A 30 2.26 -6.24 1.27
CA LEU A 30 2.46 -4.81 1.54
C LEU A 30 1.69 -4.34 2.77
N LEU A 31 0.43 -4.75 2.89
CA LEU A 31 -0.42 -4.41 4.04
C LEU A 31 0.13 -4.97 5.36
N TRP A 32 0.73 -6.15 5.35
CA TRP A 32 1.30 -6.76 6.56
C TRP A 32 2.62 -6.13 7.02
N ILE A 33 3.31 -5.40 6.14
CA ILE A 33 4.46 -4.57 6.51
C ILE A 33 4.00 -3.29 7.23
N THR A 34 2.82 -2.75 6.89
CA THR A 34 2.34 -1.51 7.52
C THR A 34 2.03 -1.68 9.02
N PRO A 35 2.16 -0.61 9.82
CA PRO A 35 1.87 -0.64 11.26
C PRO A 35 0.36 -0.69 11.59
N PHE A 36 -0.52 -0.88 10.59
CA PHE A 36 -1.95 -0.91 10.80
C PHE A 36 -2.41 -2.18 11.54
N PRO A 37 -3.46 -2.11 12.37
CA PRO A 37 -4.05 -3.32 12.97
C PRO A 37 -4.71 -4.18 11.87
N THR A 38 -4.81 -5.49 12.12
CA THR A 38 -5.29 -6.48 11.13
C THR A 38 -6.63 -6.11 10.50
N LEU A 39 -7.56 -5.57 11.29
CA LEU A 39 -8.87 -5.13 10.78
C LEU A 39 -8.73 -4.04 9.71
N HIS A 40 -7.89 -3.03 9.93
CA HIS A 40 -7.69 -1.96 8.95
C HIS A 40 -7.02 -2.49 7.67
N ARG A 41 -6.06 -3.42 7.80
CA ARG A 41 -5.42 -4.07 6.64
C ARG A 41 -6.46 -4.75 5.76
N VAL A 42 -7.36 -5.52 6.36
CA VAL A 42 -8.44 -6.22 5.64
C VAL A 42 -9.43 -5.23 5.03
N LEU A 43 -9.83 -4.17 5.76
CA LEU A 43 -10.72 -3.14 5.23
C LEU A 43 -10.10 -2.42 4.02
N ILE A 44 -8.82 -2.09 4.06
CA ILE A 44 -8.11 -1.47 2.93
C ILE A 44 -8.06 -2.43 1.75
N PHE A 45 -7.75 -3.71 1.98
CA PHE A 45 -7.74 -4.74 0.93
C PHE A 45 -9.10 -4.82 0.24
N VAL A 46 -10.18 -5.01 1.01
CA VAL A 46 -11.56 -5.06 0.49
C VAL A 46 -11.96 -3.75 -0.19
N GLY A 47 -11.55 -2.60 0.36
CA GLY A 47 -11.82 -1.30 -0.26
C GLY A 47 -11.19 -1.16 -1.65
N ILE A 48 -9.96 -1.66 -1.83
CA ILE A 48 -9.31 -1.72 -3.14
C ILE A 48 -10.10 -2.64 -4.07
N GLU A 49 -10.47 -3.85 -3.62
CA GLU A 49 -11.29 -4.78 -4.42
C GLU A 49 -12.59 -4.13 -4.91
N LEU A 50 -13.31 -3.45 -4.02
CA LEU A 50 -14.55 -2.75 -4.37
C LEU A 50 -14.33 -1.66 -5.42
N CYS A 51 -13.22 -0.92 -5.32
CA CYS A 51 -12.87 0.09 -6.33
C CYS A 51 -12.62 -0.51 -7.71
N TRP A 52 -12.03 -1.72 -7.76
CA TRP A 52 -11.78 -2.44 -9.01
C TRP A 52 -12.99 -3.19 -9.54
N ILE A 53 -13.99 -3.51 -8.72
CA ILE A 53 -15.24 -4.14 -9.17
C ILE A 53 -16.15 -3.14 -9.90
N VAL A 54 -16.06 -1.84 -9.61
CA VAL A 54 -16.87 -0.80 -10.25
C VAL A 54 -16.40 -0.54 -11.69
N PHE A 55 -17.19 -1.01 -12.67
CA PHE A 55 -16.94 -0.77 -14.10
C PHE A 55 -18.18 -0.17 -14.80
N PRO A 56 -18.04 0.95 -15.55
CA PRO A 56 -16.85 1.79 -15.72
C PRO A 56 -16.48 2.53 -14.42
N SER A 57 -15.20 2.89 -14.26
CA SER A 57 -14.75 3.64 -13.09
C SER A 57 -15.42 5.02 -13.04
N ASN A 58 -15.75 5.47 -11.83
CA ASN A 58 -16.31 6.79 -11.60
C ASN A 58 -15.35 7.64 -10.76
N LEU A 59 -15.67 8.93 -10.59
CA LEU A 59 -14.83 9.87 -9.84
C LEU A 59 -14.59 9.39 -8.40
N TYR A 60 -15.63 8.87 -7.75
CA TYR A 60 -15.58 8.42 -6.35
C TYR A 60 -14.70 7.19 -6.18
N SER A 61 -14.86 6.16 -7.03
CA SER A 61 -14.05 4.95 -6.97
C SER A 61 -12.58 5.25 -7.28
N SER A 62 -12.33 6.15 -8.22
CA SER A 62 -10.96 6.57 -8.58
C SER A 62 -10.28 7.35 -7.44
N LEU A 63 -10.99 8.28 -6.82
CA LEU A 63 -10.45 9.06 -5.70
C LEU A 63 -10.24 8.18 -4.46
N LEU A 64 -11.20 7.30 -4.15
CA LEU A 64 -11.09 6.35 -3.05
C LEU A 64 -9.90 5.41 -3.24
N LEU A 65 -9.73 4.87 -4.45
CA LEU A 65 -8.60 4.01 -4.79
C LEU A 65 -7.27 4.76 -4.54
N LEU A 66 -7.14 6.00 -5.05
CA LEU A 66 -5.95 6.83 -4.82
C LEU A 66 -5.71 7.07 -3.32
N CYS A 67 -6.75 7.39 -2.54
CA CYS A 67 -6.62 7.59 -1.10
C CYS A 67 -6.14 6.32 -0.38
N LEU A 68 -6.68 5.15 -0.73
CA LEU A 68 -6.26 3.86 -0.17
C LEU A 68 -4.80 3.54 -0.54
N HIS A 69 -4.42 3.79 -1.80
CA HIS A 69 -3.03 3.63 -2.25
C HIS A 69 -2.06 4.54 -1.51
N LEU A 70 -2.40 5.82 -1.33
CA LEU A 70 -1.59 6.79 -0.58
C LEU A 70 -1.49 6.39 0.90
N LEU A 71 -2.58 5.89 1.49
CA LEU A 71 -2.57 5.40 2.87
C LEU A 71 -1.62 4.22 3.07
N ILE A 72 -1.60 3.26 2.14
CA ILE A 72 -0.62 2.16 2.15
C ILE A 72 0.81 2.72 2.03
N LEU A 73 1.04 3.67 1.12
CA LEU A 73 2.35 4.27 0.90
C LEU A 73 2.86 4.98 2.17
N CYS A 74 2.00 5.75 2.84
CA CYS A 74 2.31 6.39 4.12
C CYS A 74 2.59 5.35 5.23
N GLY A 75 1.80 4.27 5.30
CA GLY A 75 2.02 3.19 6.24
C GLY A 75 3.37 2.48 6.05
N LEU A 76 3.77 2.25 4.80
CA LEU A 76 5.07 1.69 4.45
C LEU A 76 6.22 2.63 4.85
N TRP A 77 6.07 3.93 4.59
CA TRP A 77 7.06 4.94 4.98
C TRP A 77 7.28 4.96 6.50
N TYR A 78 6.20 4.94 7.27
CA TYR A 78 6.28 4.92 8.73
C TYR A 78 6.95 3.64 9.24
N SER A 79 6.56 2.47 8.73
CA SER A 79 7.19 1.20 9.12
C SER A 79 8.70 1.20 8.86
N MET A 80 9.14 1.72 7.71
CA MET A 80 10.55 1.80 7.38
C MET A 80 11.30 2.73 8.34
N ALA A 81 10.74 3.91 8.62
CA ALA A 81 11.34 4.87 9.55
C ALA A 81 11.49 4.27 10.96
N THR A 82 10.48 3.57 11.46
CA THR A 82 10.54 2.89 12.77
C THR A 82 11.64 1.83 12.81
N LEU A 83 11.77 1.00 11.77
CA LEU A 83 12.79 -0.04 11.70
C LEU A 83 14.21 0.55 11.69
N VAL A 84 14.43 1.63 10.92
CA VAL A 84 15.72 2.32 10.86
C VAL A 84 16.10 2.90 12.22
N MET A 85 15.16 3.57 12.90
CA MET A 85 15.41 4.13 14.24
C MET A 85 15.69 3.03 15.27
N TYR A 86 14.95 1.92 15.23
CA TYR A 86 15.17 0.78 16.13
C TYR A 86 16.56 0.17 15.93
N TYR A 87 16.95 -0.10 14.68
CA TYR A 87 18.27 -0.66 14.39
C TYR A 87 19.40 0.27 14.82
N SER A 88 19.30 1.58 14.51
CA SER A 88 20.29 2.58 14.92
C SER A 88 20.45 2.67 16.44
N SER A 89 19.36 2.57 17.21
CA SER A 89 19.42 2.58 18.67
C SER A 89 20.12 1.35 19.25
N ASN A 90 19.98 0.18 18.61
CA ASN A 90 20.57 -1.06 19.09
C ASN A 90 22.07 -1.15 18.78
N GLU A 91 22.54 -0.56 17.67
CA GLU A 91 23.98 -0.48 17.40
C GLU A 91 24.71 0.38 18.45
N ILE A 92 24.12 1.50 18.87
CA ILE A 92 24.71 2.40 19.88
C ILE A 92 24.84 1.71 21.26
N LEU A 93 23.91 0.82 21.61
CA LEU A 93 23.94 0.11 22.90
C LEU A 93 24.88 -1.11 22.91
N SER A 94 25.42 -1.48 21.75
CA SER A 94 26.35 -2.61 21.60
C SER A 94 27.84 -2.21 21.58
N VAL A 95 28.13 -0.92 21.75
CA VAL A 95 29.48 -0.32 21.85
C VAL A 95 29.73 0.18 23.27
#